data_AF-A0A2N0QPX1-F1
#
_entry.id   AF-A0A2N0QPX1-F1
#
_cell.length_a   1.000
_cell.length_b   1.000
_cell.length_c   1.000
_cell.angle_alpha   90.00
_cell.angle_beta   90.00
_cell.angle_gamma   90.00
#
_symmetry.space_group_name_H-M   'P 1'
#
loop_
_entity.id
_entity.type
_entity.pdbx_description
1 polymer ?
#
loop_
_entity_poly.entity_id
_entity_poly.type
_entity_poly.pdbx_seq_one_letter_code
_entity_poly.pdbx_strand_id
1 'polypeptide(L)'
;MGLFINKKQHPDVFKTNGVLIEPNQVEYCINAFTEFVKEQQDSNKSLHKAIDGVNTTQEKLQLNQNRQWREMEQRILELKNLHKAHEKVERQVMTWLQKLESKQETLQDILKSEQQDKMQMMSQMQRLTFTQDEVMNQLQELGEAKEQVKERLDYLSTFRDEVMTQFAQVTNSNDRVIQKIDEQSEIYQQIANKIDNIEDTQKEVMNRVDGQEGITQKIIHQIDNIRFILFERTNYLEEKIEKIYQQAVEYFQKVKTGINQPADYVLTKRSEEIEDRDA
;
A
#
# COMPACT_ATOMS: atom_id res chain seq x y z
N MET A 1 -16.77 159.70 70.67
CA MET A 1 -15.82 160.61 71.34
C MET A 1 -14.88 161.19 70.30
N GLY A 2 -14.72 162.52 70.32
CA GLY A 2 -14.13 163.30 69.24
C GLY A 2 -12.62 163.14 69.10
N LEU A 3 -12.19 163.00 67.84
CA LEU A 3 -10.82 163.21 67.40
C LEU A 3 -10.42 164.67 67.66
N PHE A 4 -9.42 164.86 68.52
CA PHE A 4 -8.72 166.13 68.67
C PHE A 4 -7.59 166.18 67.65
N ILE A 5 -7.71 167.07 66.65
CA ILE A 5 -6.75 167.20 65.54
C ILE A 5 -5.90 168.46 65.77
N ASN A 6 -4.62 168.27 66.08
CA ASN A 6 -3.63 169.33 66.18
C ASN A 6 -3.11 169.72 64.79
N LYS A 7 -3.47 170.93 64.34
CA LYS A 7 -3.26 171.45 62.97
C LYS A 7 -1.86 171.98 62.66
N LYS A 8 -0.84 171.62 63.45
CA LYS A 8 0.57 171.95 63.14
C LYS A 8 1.43 170.74 62.76
N GLN A 9 0.88 169.52 62.75
CA GLN A 9 1.62 168.28 62.40
C GLN A 9 0.99 167.35 61.34
N HIS A 10 -0.23 167.59 60.82
CA HIS A 10 -0.89 166.69 59.83
C HIS A 10 -1.72 167.48 58.79
N PRO A 11 -1.33 167.57 57.51
CA PRO A 11 -1.95 168.51 56.55
C PRO A 11 -3.29 168.13 55.90
N ASP A 12 -3.65 166.86 55.71
CA ASP A 12 -4.76 166.51 54.78
C ASP A 12 -6.03 165.93 55.43
N VAL A 13 -6.34 166.32 56.67
CA VAL A 13 -7.66 166.09 57.27
C VAL A 13 -8.51 167.37 57.22
N PHE A 14 -9.58 167.33 56.42
CA PHE A 14 -10.57 168.42 56.29
C PHE A 14 -11.82 168.19 57.16
N LYS A 15 -12.34 169.28 57.76
CA LYS A 15 -13.53 169.33 58.63
C LYS A 15 -14.69 170.02 57.89
N THR A 16 -15.88 169.43 57.91
CA THR A 16 -17.14 170.04 57.43
C THR A 16 -17.93 170.67 58.58
N ASN A 17 -18.52 171.85 58.35
CA ASN A 17 -19.22 172.69 59.34
C ASN A 17 -20.73 172.76 59.04
N GLY A 18 -21.50 171.73 59.40
CA GLY A 18 -22.96 171.71 59.28
C GLY A 18 -23.61 170.74 60.29
N VAL A 19 -24.79 171.12 60.79
CA VAL A 19 -25.49 170.54 61.95
C VAL A 19 -25.87 169.06 61.76
N LEU A 20 -25.47 168.21 62.71
CA LEU A 20 -25.92 166.83 62.87
C LEU A 20 -27.36 166.82 63.41
N ILE A 21 -28.28 166.33 62.60
CA ILE A 21 -29.63 165.94 63.01
C ILE A 21 -29.65 164.41 63.00
N GLU A 22 -29.73 163.81 64.20
CA GLU A 22 -30.07 162.41 64.45
C GLU A 22 -31.48 162.08 63.89
N PRO A 23 -31.85 160.80 63.58
CA PRO A 23 -31.37 159.60 64.25
C PRO A 23 -30.81 158.50 63.33
N ASN A 24 -29.62 158.06 63.76
CA ASN A 24 -28.96 156.80 63.46
C ASN A 24 -29.70 155.64 64.14
N GLN A 25 -30.93 155.33 63.70
CA GLN A 25 -31.68 154.12 64.05
C GLN A 25 -33.03 154.15 63.30
N VAL A 26 -33.07 153.58 62.10
CA VAL A 26 -34.28 152.85 61.72
C VAL A 26 -33.99 151.45 62.24
N GLU A 27 -34.70 151.03 63.29
CA GLU A 27 -34.83 149.62 63.59
C GLU A 27 -35.24 148.93 62.29
N TYR A 28 -34.28 148.31 61.61
CA TYR A 28 -34.61 147.11 60.86
C TYR A 28 -34.95 146.12 61.98
N CYS A 29 -36.20 146.18 62.45
CA CYS A 29 -36.84 145.07 63.13
C CYS A 29 -36.86 143.94 62.10
N ILE A 30 -35.70 143.31 61.90
CA ILE A 30 -35.62 141.89 61.73
C ILE A 30 -36.23 141.40 63.03
N ASN A 31 -37.54 141.21 62.99
CA ASN A 31 -38.19 140.35 63.94
C ASN A 31 -37.33 139.07 63.86
N ALA A 32 -36.60 138.73 64.91
CA ALA A 32 -35.77 137.53 64.91
C ALA A 32 -36.60 136.32 64.45
N PHE A 33 -37.91 136.39 64.69
CA PHE A 33 -38.93 135.53 64.12
C PHE A 33 -39.04 135.52 62.59
N THR A 34 -38.98 136.64 61.88
CA THR A 34 -39.02 136.70 60.40
C THR A 34 -37.75 136.12 59.78
N GLU A 35 -36.57 136.40 60.36
CA GLU A 35 -35.31 135.79 59.93
C GLU A 35 -35.28 134.30 60.26
N PHE A 36 -35.76 133.91 61.45
CA PHE A 36 -35.96 132.51 61.82
C PHE A 36 -36.94 131.78 60.89
N VAL A 37 -38.07 132.41 60.51
CA VAL A 37 -39.05 131.83 59.57
C VAL A 37 -38.43 131.70 58.18
N LYS A 38 -37.62 132.67 57.76
CA LYS A 38 -36.90 132.62 56.48
C LYS A 38 -35.81 131.54 56.48
N GLU A 39 -35.01 131.43 57.54
CA GLU A 39 -34.04 130.35 57.74
C GLU A 39 -34.73 128.99 57.84
N GLN A 40 -35.87 128.89 58.52
CA GLN A 40 -36.68 127.67 58.58
C GLN A 40 -37.24 127.31 57.20
N GLN A 41 -37.67 128.29 56.41
CA GLN A 41 -38.17 128.06 55.06
C GLN A 41 -37.05 127.66 54.09
N ASP A 42 -35.87 128.26 54.21
CA ASP A 42 -34.69 127.91 53.41
C ASP A 42 -34.09 126.57 53.84
N SER A 43 -34.12 126.26 55.14
CA SER A 43 -33.79 124.94 55.69
C SER A 43 -34.78 123.88 55.22
N ASN A 44 -36.09 124.15 55.27
CA ASN A 44 -37.12 123.25 54.73
C ASN A 44 -36.97 123.03 53.23
N LYS A 45 -36.67 124.08 52.44
CA LYS A 45 -36.36 123.95 51.01
C LYS A 45 -35.10 123.12 50.76
N SER A 46 -34.06 123.32 51.56
CA SER A 46 -32.82 122.54 51.50
C SER A 46 -33.07 121.06 51.85
N LEU A 47 -33.86 120.81 52.90
CA LEU A 47 -34.32 119.48 53.29
C LEU A 47 -35.16 118.81 52.21
N HIS A 48 -36.11 119.52 51.60
CA HIS A 48 -36.87 118.98 50.47
C HIS A 48 -35.98 118.62 49.29
N LYS A 49 -35.02 119.49 48.91
CA LYS A 49 -34.03 119.17 47.88
C LYS A 49 -33.16 117.95 48.25
N ALA A 50 -32.78 117.81 49.51
CA ALA A 50 -32.03 116.66 50.00
C ALA A 50 -32.88 115.38 49.96
N ILE A 51 -34.15 115.45 50.37
CA ILE A 51 -35.11 114.34 50.30
C ILE A 51 -35.36 113.94 48.85
N ASP A 52 -35.55 114.88 47.93
CA ASP A 52 -35.70 114.63 46.50
C ASP A 52 -34.42 114.02 45.89
N GLY A 53 -33.25 114.49 46.34
CA GLY A 53 -31.95 113.90 45.98
C GLY A 53 -31.79 112.46 46.49
N VAL A 54 -32.24 112.18 47.71
CA VAL A 54 -32.26 110.83 48.27
C VAL A 54 -33.25 109.94 47.51
N ASN A 55 -34.46 110.43 47.21
CA ASN A 55 -35.45 109.67 46.45
C ASN A 55 -34.95 109.34 45.04
N THR A 56 -34.37 110.30 44.33
CA THR A 56 -33.82 110.07 42.98
C THR A 56 -32.61 109.13 42.98
N THR A 57 -31.76 109.18 44.02
CA THR A 57 -30.65 108.22 44.17
C THR A 57 -31.14 106.82 44.55
N GLN A 58 -32.15 106.72 45.41
CA GLN A 58 -32.83 105.47 45.79
C GLN A 58 -33.48 104.80 44.57
N GLU A 59 -34.18 105.55 43.73
CA GLU A 59 -34.77 105.05 42.48
C GLU A 59 -33.70 104.54 41.51
N LYS A 60 -32.61 105.29 41.32
CA LYS A 60 -31.47 104.85 40.49
C LYS A 60 -30.83 103.57 41.03
N LEU A 61 -30.68 103.47 42.36
CA LEU A 61 -30.15 102.29 43.01
C LEU A 61 -31.06 101.09 42.77
N GLN A 62 -32.38 101.23 42.95
CA GLN A 62 -33.34 100.16 42.70
C GLN A 62 -33.34 99.71 41.24
N LEU A 63 -33.26 100.64 40.28
CA LEU A 63 -33.16 100.32 38.86
C LEU A 63 -31.89 99.53 38.54
N ASN A 64 -30.74 99.93 39.09
CA ASN A 64 -29.48 99.22 38.91
C ASN A 64 -29.50 97.84 39.56
N GLN A 65 -30.02 97.72 40.79
CA GLN A 65 -30.18 96.44 41.47
C GLN A 65 -31.10 95.51 40.66
N ASN A 66 -32.26 95.98 40.21
CA ASN A 66 -33.17 95.20 39.38
C ASN A 66 -32.56 94.78 38.04
N ARG A 67 -31.68 95.61 37.46
CA ARG A 67 -30.93 95.23 36.26
C ARG A 67 -29.91 94.12 36.56
N GLN A 68 -29.12 94.26 37.62
CA GLN A 68 -28.17 93.23 38.04
C GLN A 68 -28.85 91.90 38.39
N TRP A 69 -30.01 91.96 39.06
CA TRP A 69 -30.82 90.78 39.35
C TRP A 69 -31.27 90.07 38.07
N ARG A 70 -31.75 90.82 37.07
CA ARG A 70 -32.13 90.24 35.77
C ARG A 70 -30.93 89.64 35.02
N GLU A 71 -29.78 90.31 35.02
CA GLU A 71 -28.55 89.77 34.42
C GLU A 71 -28.10 88.48 35.13
N MET A 72 -28.21 88.42 36.46
CA MET A 72 -27.88 87.22 37.24
C MET A 72 -28.85 86.08 36.98
N GLU A 73 -30.15 86.37 36.88
CA GLU A 73 -31.18 85.38 36.54
C GLU A 73 -30.94 84.77 35.15
N GLN A 74 -30.59 85.61 34.16
CA GLN A 74 -30.21 85.15 32.83
C GLN A 74 -29.00 84.21 32.87
N ARG A 75 -27.93 84.58 33.60
CA ARG A 75 -26.74 83.73 33.75
C ARG A 75 -27.05 82.40 34.44
N ILE A 76 -27.91 82.40 35.47
CA ILE A 76 -28.33 81.17 36.15
C ILE A 76 -29.12 80.27 35.18
N LEU A 77 -29.99 80.86 34.35
CA LEU A 77 -30.74 80.11 33.34
C LEU A 77 -29.81 79.52 32.27
N GLU A 78 -28.84 80.29 31.79
CA GLU A 78 -27.81 79.83 30.86
C GLU A 78 -27.00 78.68 31.45
N LEU A 79 -26.51 78.82 32.70
CA LEU A 79 -25.79 77.75 33.41
C LEU A 79 -26.64 76.49 33.56
N LYS A 80 -27.93 76.63 33.87
CA LYS A 80 -28.86 75.50 33.98
C LYS A 80 -29.05 74.80 32.63
N ASN A 81 -29.12 75.54 31.54
CA ASN A 81 -29.24 74.99 30.19
C ASN A 81 -27.94 74.29 29.75
N LEU A 82 -26.78 74.90 30.03
CA LEU A 82 -25.47 74.31 29.83
C LEU A 82 -25.31 73.00 30.60
N HIS A 83 -25.70 72.98 31.88
CA HIS A 83 -25.62 71.77 32.70
C HIS A 83 -26.48 70.63 32.13
N LYS A 84 -27.71 70.91 31.68
CA LYS A 84 -28.55 69.93 30.99
C LYS A 84 -27.91 69.40 29.70
N ALA A 85 -27.23 70.27 28.94
CA ALA A 85 -26.52 69.86 27.73
C ALA A 85 -25.32 68.95 28.09
N HIS A 86 -24.57 69.30 29.14
CA HIS A 86 -23.47 68.48 29.66
C HIS A 86 -23.96 67.10 30.11
N GLU A 87 -25.03 67.00 30.91
CA GLU A 87 -25.60 65.69 31.31
C GLU A 87 -26.03 64.84 30.11
N LYS A 88 -26.47 65.47 29.02
CA LYS A 88 -26.83 64.74 27.79
C LYS A 88 -25.59 64.18 27.11
N VAL A 89 -24.52 64.97 27.01
CA VAL A 89 -23.24 64.53 26.46
C VAL A 89 -22.62 63.43 27.32
N GLU A 90 -22.61 63.58 28.64
CA GLU A 90 -22.10 62.57 29.57
C GLU A 90 -22.83 61.23 29.41
N ARG A 91 -24.16 61.26 29.31
CA ARG A 91 -24.94 60.05 29.02
C ARG A 91 -24.56 59.42 27.68
N GLN A 92 -24.38 60.23 26.63
CA GLN A 92 -23.93 59.72 25.32
C GLN A 92 -22.54 59.09 25.41
N VAL A 93 -21.60 59.75 26.06
CA VAL A 93 -20.23 59.24 26.29
C VAL A 93 -20.27 57.91 27.05
N MET A 94 -21.08 57.80 28.10
CA MET A 94 -21.23 56.53 28.83
C MET A 94 -21.78 55.41 27.94
N THR A 95 -22.78 55.69 27.10
CA THR A 95 -23.30 54.68 26.17
C THR A 95 -22.26 54.26 25.12
N TRP A 96 -21.40 55.18 24.69
CA TRP A 96 -20.31 54.86 23.77
C TRP A 96 -19.22 54.03 24.44
N LEU A 97 -18.86 54.35 25.69
CA LEU A 97 -17.90 53.57 26.47
C LEU A 97 -18.40 52.14 26.69
N GLN A 98 -19.66 51.94 27.06
CA GLN A 98 -20.26 50.60 27.20
C GLN A 98 -20.25 49.81 25.88
N LYS A 99 -20.54 50.47 24.75
CA LYS A 99 -20.46 49.84 23.42
C LYS A 99 -19.04 49.49 23.02
N LEU A 100 -18.06 50.31 23.41
CA LEU A 100 -16.65 50.04 23.14
C LEU A 100 -16.16 48.86 23.97
N GLU A 101 -16.52 48.81 25.25
CA GLU A 101 -16.16 47.74 26.18
C GLU A 101 -16.74 46.39 25.74
N SER A 102 -18.02 46.34 25.39
CA SER A 102 -18.63 45.11 24.84
C SER A 102 -17.98 44.66 23.53
N LYS A 103 -17.63 45.59 22.63
CA LYS A 103 -16.86 45.24 21.42
C LYS A 103 -15.48 44.70 21.75
N GLN A 104 -14.79 45.29 22.72
CA GLN A 104 -13.47 44.83 23.15
C GLN A 104 -13.53 43.40 23.71
N GLU A 105 -14.55 43.09 24.50
CA GLU A 105 -14.79 41.74 25.02
C GLU A 105 -15.02 40.74 23.88
N THR A 106 -15.89 41.06 22.92
CA THR A 106 -16.13 40.18 21.76
C THR A 106 -14.87 39.95 20.92
N LEU A 107 -14.03 40.98 20.72
CA LEU A 107 -12.75 40.84 20.01
C LEU A 107 -11.78 39.94 20.79
N GLN A 108 -11.75 40.06 22.11
CA GLN A 108 -10.90 39.23 22.95
C GLN A 108 -11.32 37.75 22.90
N ASP A 109 -12.61 37.47 22.83
CA ASP A 109 -13.13 36.10 22.69
C ASP A 109 -12.86 35.51 21.30
N ILE A 110 -13.05 36.30 20.23
CA ILE A 110 -12.69 35.89 18.88
C ILE A 110 -11.19 35.57 18.79
N LEU A 111 -10.33 36.41 19.38
CA LEU A 111 -8.89 36.19 19.38
C LEU A 111 -8.50 34.90 20.11
N LYS A 112 -9.14 34.60 21.24
CA LYS A 112 -8.92 33.34 21.97
C LYS A 112 -9.37 32.14 21.14
N SER A 113 -10.53 32.23 20.49
CA SER A 113 -11.05 31.17 19.60
C SER A 113 -10.10 30.91 18.44
N GLU A 114 -9.67 31.95 17.73
CA GLU A 114 -8.71 31.80 16.62
C GLU A 114 -7.39 31.17 17.07
N GLN A 115 -6.89 31.53 18.25
CA GLN A 115 -5.67 30.94 18.79
C GLN A 115 -5.85 29.43 19.07
N GLN A 116 -7.02 29.02 19.56
CA GLN A 116 -7.36 27.61 19.75
C GLN A 116 -7.46 26.87 18.41
N ASP A 117 -8.18 27.44 17.45
CA ASP A 117 -8.33 26.87 16.11
C ASP A 117 -6.98 26.72 15.41
N LYS A 118 -6.08 27.71 15.54
CA LYS A 118 -4.72 27.65 15.04
C LYS A 118 -3.91 26.51 15.66
N MET A 119 -4.02 26.30 16.97
CA MET A 119 -3.34 25.18 17.64
C MET A 119 -3.89 23.82 17.17
N GLN A 120 -5.21 23.71 17.00
CA GLN A 120 -5.83 22.49 16.47
C GLN A 120 -5.36 22.23 15.03
N MET A 121 -5.38 23.24 14.17
CA MET A 121 -4.93 23.10 12.78
C MET A 121 -3.44 22.72 12.70
N MET A 122 -2.59 23.29 13.54
CA MET A 122 -1.18 22.89 13.63
C MET A 122 -1.02 21.43 14.03
N SER A 123 -1.80 20.94 15.00
CA SER A 123 -1.76 19.54 15.41
C SER A 123 -2.23 18.58 14.31
N GLN A 124 -3.27 18.97 13.55
CA GLN A 124 -3.74 18.21 12.40
C GLN A 124 -2.70 18.19 11.29
N MET A 125 -2.03 19.32 11.03
CA MET A 125 -0.98 19.42 10.04
C MET A 125 0.22 18.53 10.39
N GLN A 126 0.65 18.52 11.66
CA GLN A 126 1.71 17.63 12.13
C GLN A 126 1.34 16.15 11.97
N ARG A 127 0.10 15.77 12.30
CA ARG A 127 -0.41 14.41 12.07
C ARG A 127 -0.39 14.06 10.59
N LEU A 128 -0.83 14.97 9.72
CA LEU A 128 -0.83 14.75 8.28
C LEU A 128 0.59 14.53 7.75
N THR A 129 1.56 15.34 8.16
CA THR A 129 2.97 15.18 7.80
C THR A 129 3.50 13.81 8.25
N PHE A 130 3.21 13.39 9.48
CA PHE A 130 3.62 12.07 9.97
C PHE A 130 3.00 10.93 9.13
N THR A 131 1.71 11.01 8.84
CA THR A 131 1.05 9.99 7.99
C THR A 131 1.57 9.99 6.56
N GLN A 132 1.99 11.15 6.04
CA GLN A 132 2.58 11.26 4.72
C GLN A 132 3.95 10.58 4.66
N ASP A 133 4.78 10.75 5.70
CA ASP A 133 6.07 10.06 5.81
C ASP A 133 5.88 8.54 5.91
N GLU A 134 4.88 8.08 6.68
CA GLU A 134 4.55 6.65 6.78
C GLU A 134 4.12 6.05 5.44
N VAL A 135 3.24 6.74 4.70
CA VAL A 135 2.82 6.30 3.36
C VAL A 135 4.01 6.28 2.39
N MET A 136 4.93 7.23 2.48
CA MET A 136 6.12 7.26 1.64
C MET A 136 7.04 6.06 1.91
N ASN A 137 7.23 5.70 3.18
CA ASN A 137 8.00 4.52 3.56
C ASN A 137 7.35 3.23 3.03
N GLN A 138 6.02 3.08 3.18
CA GLN A 138 5.29 1.92 2.65
C GLN A 138 5.38 1.83 1.11
N LEU A 139 5.34 2.97 0.41
CA LEU A 139 5.53 3.00 -1.04
C LEU A 139 6.94 2.57 -1.46
N GLN A 140 7.97 2.92 -0.68
CA GLN A 140 9.33 2.46 -0.93
C GLN A 140 9.43 0.94 -0.74
N GLU A 141 8.93 0.40 0.37
CA GLU A 141 8.91 -1.06 0.62
C GLU A 141 8.16 -1.81 -0.48
N LEU A 142 7.03 -1.28 -0.95
CA LEU A 142 6.27 -1.86 -2.07
C LEU A 142 7.10 -1.84 -3.37
N GLY A 143 7.88 -0.78 -3.59
CA GLY A 143 8.81 -0.67 -4.71
C GLY A 143 9.89 -1.76 -4.68
N GLU A 144 10.49 -1.99 -3.52
CA GLU A 144 11.49 -3.05 -3.31
C GLU A 144 10.89 -4.44 -3.49
N ALA A 145 9.71 -4.70 -2.91
CA ALA A 145 9.01 -5.98 -3.08
C ALA A 145 8.65 -6.25 -4.54
N LYS A 146 8.24 -5.22 -5.30
CA LYS A 146 7.95 -5.32 -6.73
C LYS A 146 9.19 -5.72 -7.52
N GLU A 147 10.36 -5.15 -7.23
CA GLU A 147 11.60 -5.51 -7.94
C GLU A 147 12.01 -6.95 -7.63
N GLN A 148 11.89 -7.39 -6.37
CA GLN A 148 12.14 -8.80 -6.00
C GLN A 148 11.23 -9.79 -6.74
N VAL A 149 9.94 -9.45 -6.91
CA VAL A 149 9.01 -10.29 -7.67
C VAL A 149 9.42 -10.37 -9.14
N LYS A 150 9.87 -9.25 -9.72
CA LYS A 150 10.36 -9.20 -11.09
C LYS A 150 11.61 -10.07 -11.27
N GLU A 151 12.59 -9.96 -10.37
CA GLU A 151 13.80 -10.81 -10.41
C GLU A 151 13.45 -12.31 -10.32
N ARG A 152 12.51 -12.68 -9.45
CA ARG A 152 12.03 -14.07 -9.34
C ARG A 152 11.32 -14.54 -10.62
N LEU A 153 10.56 -13.66 -11.27
CA LEU A 153 9.89 -13.98 -12.53
C LEU A 153 10.90 -14.19 -13.66
N ASP A 154 11.94 -13.36 -13.73
CA ASP A 154 13.03 -13.50 -14.71
C ASP A 154 13.76 -14.84 -14.51
N TYR A 155 14.07 -15.20 -13.25
CA TYR A 155 14.65 -16.51 -12.92
C TYR A 155 13.73 -17.68 -13.32
N LEU A 156 12.43 -17.60 -13.04
CA LEU A 156 11.49 -18.66 -13.44
C LEU A 156 11.39 -18.79 -14.97
N SER A 157 11.48 -17.68 -15.69
CA SER A 157 11.49 -17.69 -17.16
C SER A 157 12.74 -18.41 -17.69
N THR A 158 13.93 -18.09 -17.18
CA THR A 158 15.17 -18.76 -17.60
C THR A 158 15.18 -20.24 -17.22
N PHE A 159 14.75 -20.57 -16.00
CA PHE A 159 14.62 -21.95 -15.54
C PHE A 159 13.65 -22.76 -16.41
N ARG A 160 12.50 -22.20 -16.78
CA ARG A 160 11.56 -22.84 -17.71
C ARG A 160 12.24 -23.16 -19.05
N ASP A 161 13.01 -22.23 -19.60
CA ASP A 161 13.66 -22.42 -20.90
C ASP A 161 14.73 -23.52 -20.85
N GLU A 162 15.45 -23.62 -19.72
CA GLU A 162 16.39 -24.72 -19.46
C GLU A 162 15.67 -26.07 -19.37
N VAL A 163 14.58 -26.16 -18.60
CA VAL A 163 13.76 -27.38 -18.49
C VAL A 163 13.22 -27.81 -19.85
N MET A 164 12.73 -26.87 -20.68
CA MET A 164 12.28 -27.18 -22.04
C MET A 164 13.39 -27.73 -22.92
N THR A 165 14.61 -27.19 -22.76
CA THR A 165 15.80 -27.69 -23.48
C THR A 165 16.13 -29.12 -23.06
N GLN A 166 16.10 -29.41 -21.75
CA GLN A 166 16.30 -30.77 -21.24
C GLN A 166 15.22 -31.74 -21.72
N PHE A 167 13.95 -31.32 -21.73
CA PHE A 167 12.86 -32.14 -22.27
C PHE A 167 13.08 -32.47 -23.75
N ALA A 168 13.50 -31.49 -24.57
CA ALA A 168 13.80 -31.73 -25.97
C ALA A 168 14.93 -32.77 -26.16
N GLN A 169 15.97 -32.73 -25.31
CA GLN A 169 17.05 -33.73 -25.32
C GLN A 169 16.56 -35.12 -24.93
N VAL A 170 15.72 -35.22 -23.90
CA VAL A 170 15.13 -36.50 -23.46
C VAL A 170 14.27 -37.09 -24.56
N THR A 171 13.41 -36.29 -25.20
CA THR A 171 12.60 -36.73 -26.33
C THR A 171 13.47 -37.27 -27.47
N ASN A 172 14.53 -36.56 -27.84
CA ASN A 172 15.46 -37.03 -28.88
C ASN A 172 16.15 -38.36 -28.49
N SER A 173 16.60 -38.48 -27.24
CA SER A 173 17.19 -39.71 -26.73
C SER A 173 16.19 -40.88 -26.77
N ASN A 174 14.94 -40.62 -26.40
CA ASN A 174 13.88 -41.61 -26.43
C ASN A 174 13.57 -42.07 -27.87
N ASP A 175 13.51 -41.14 -28.83
CA ASP A 175 13.34 -41.48 -30.26
C ASP A 175 14.47 -42.40 -30.76
N ARG A 176 15.72 -42.14 -30.34
CA ARG A 176 16.87 -42.99 -30.66
C ARG A 176 16.78 -44.37 -30.02
N VAL A 177 16.26 -44.48 -28.80
CA VAL A 177 16.05 -45.77 -28.12
C VAL A 177 14.96 -46.56 -28.84
N ILE A 178 13.85 -45.93 -29.23
CA ILE A 178 12.78 -46.56 -30.01
C ILE A 178 13.35 -47.11 -31.32
N GLN A 179 14.13 -46.31 -32.06
CA GLN A 179 14.79 -46.77 -33.29
C GLN A 179 15.68 -48.00 -33.04
N LYS A 180 16.45 -48.03 -31.94
CA LYS A 180 17.30 -49.18 -31.59
C LYS A 180 16.49 -50.43 -31.23
N ILE A 181 15.33 -50.26 -30.60
CA ILE A 181 14.41 -51.36 -30.31
C ILE A 181 13.85 -51.93 -31.62
N ASP A 182 13.46 -51.08 -32.57
CA ASP A 182 12.97 -51.51 -33.89
C ASP A 182 14.05 -52.29 -34.66
N GLU A 183 15.29 -51.79 -34.69
CA GLU A 183 16.44 -52.48 -35.29
C GLU A 183 16.69 -53.86 -34.62
N GLN A 184 16.61 -53.95 -33.29
CA GLN A 184 16.74 -55.21 -32.57
C GLN A 184 15.60 -56.18 -32.90
N SER A 185 14.36 -55.68 -32.98
CA SER A 185 13.20 -56.48 -33.35
C SER A 185 13.37 -57.12 -34.73
N GLU A 186 13.93 -56.37 -35.69
CA GLU A 186 14.24 -56.90 -37.02
C GLU A 186 15.28 -58.02 -36.97
N ILE A 187 16.36 -57.83 -36.19
CA ILE A 187 17.39 -58.87 -35.99
C ILE A 187 16.79 -60.13 -35.36
N TYR A 188 15.93 -60.00 -34.35
CA TYR A 188 15.25 -61.15 -33.74
C TYR A 188 14.40 -61.91 -34.75
N GLN A 189 13.68 -61.22 -35.64
CA GLN A 189 12.92 -61.87 -36.71
C GLN A 189 13.85 -62.62 -37.67
N GLN A 190 14.99 -62.04 -38.04
CA GLN A 190 15.97 -62.71 -38.90
C GLN A 190 16.57 -63.95 -38.24
N ILE A 191 16.85 -63.90 -36.92
CA ILE A 191 17.34 -65.05 -36.15
C ILE A 191 16.28 -66.14 -36.10
N ALA A 192 15.02 -65.81 -35.82
CA ALA A 192 13.92 -66.76 -35.81
C ALA A 192 13.81 -67.49 -37.15
N ASN A 193 13.80 -66.75 -38.26
CA ASN A 193 13.75 -67.33 -39.61
C ASN A 193 14.97 -68.26 -39.89
N LYS A 194 16.17 -67.92 -39.38
CA LYS A 194 17.34 -68.79 -39.52
C LYS A 194 17.25 -70.05 -38.67
N ILE A 195 16.66 -69.97 -37.48
CA ILE A 195 16.42 -71.14 -36.62
C ILE A 195 15.43 -72.08 -37.32
N ASP A 196 14.34 -71.56 -37.89
CA ASP A 196 13.36 -72.35 -38.64
C ASP A 196 14.04 -73.11 -39.80
N ASN A 197 14.88 -72.43 -40.60
CA ASN A 197 15.63 -73.07 -41.68
C ASN A 197 16.61 -74.16 -41.20
N ILE A 198 17.24 -73.95 -40.04
CA ILE A 198 18.13 -74.95 -39.43
C ILE A 198 17.31 -76.16 -38.97
N GLU A 199 16.14 -75.95 -38.36
CA GLU A 199 15.24 -77.02 -37.93
C GLU A 199 14.79 -77.88 -39.12
N ASP A 200 14.42 -77.25 -40.24
CA ASP A 200 14.08 -77.95 -41.49
C ASP A 200 15.26 -78.78 -42.02
N THR A 201 16.46 -78.20 -42.04
CA THR A 201 17.69 -78.91 -42.47
C THR A 201 18.00 -80.10 -41.54
N GLN A 202 17.87 -79.91 -40.23
CA GLN A 202 18.09 -80.97 -39.24
C GLN A 202 17.08 -82.11 -39.43
N LYS A 203 15.81 -81.79 -39.71
CA LYS A 203 14.77 -82.79 -40.01
C LYS A 203 15.10 -83.58 -41.28
N GLU A 204 15.62 -82.93 -42.32
CA GLU A 204 16.09 -83.61 -43.52
C GLU A 204 17.25 -84.57 -43.23
N VAL A 205 18.26 -84.12 -42.47
CA VAL A 205 19.39 -84.96 -42.07
C VAL A 205 18.91 -86.16 -41.25
N MET A 206 18.00 -85.96 -40.30
CA MET A 206 17.42 -87.05 -39.50
C MET A 206 16.74 -88.10 -40.38
N ASN A 207 15.87 -87.67 -41.31
CA ASN A 207 15.21 -88.57 -42.25
C ASN A 207 16.22 -89.38 -43.10
N ARG A 208 17.35 -88.76 -43.49
CA ARG A 208 18.42 -89.45 -44.23
C ARG A 208 19.14 -90.47 -43.36
N VAL A 209 19.43 -90.15 -42.10
CA VAL A 209 20.06 -91.06 -41.13
C VAL A 209 19.14 -92.26 -40.87
N ASP A 210 17.86 -92.04 -40.61
CA ASP A 210 16.87 -93.12 -40.43
C ASP A 210 16.79 -94.02 -41.68
N GLY A 211 16.81 -93.42 -42.87
CA GLY A 211 16.86 -94.17 -44.13
C GLY A 211 18.12 -95.02 -44.29
N GLN A 212 19.29 -94.49 -43.90
CA GLN A 212 20.55 -95.23 -43.90
C GLN A 212 20.58 -96.33 -42.83
N GLU A 213 19.99 -96.11 -41.66
CA GLU A 213 19.83 -97.14 -40.64
C GLU A 213 19.00 -98.30 -41.18
N GLY A 214 17.88 -98.02 -41.86
CA GLY A 214 17.04 -99.04 -42.49
C GLY A 214 17.79 -99.84 -43.57
N ILE A 215 18.65 -99.20 -44.37
CA ILE A 215 19.50 -99.91 -45.35
C ILE A 215 20.54 -100.78 -44.63
N THR A 216 21.20 -100.24 -43.61
CA THR A 216 22.19 -100.96 -42.80
C THR A 216 21.58 -102.20 -42.16
N GLN A 217 20.38 -102.09 -41.58
CA GLN A 217 19.65 -103.23 -41.03
C GLN A 217 19.37 -104.29 -42.10
N LYS A 218 18.94 -103.90 -43.32
CA LYS A 218 18.77 -104.85 -44.44
C LYS A 218 20.07 -105.55 -44.83
N ILE A 219 21.20 -104.82 -44.88
CA ILE A 219 22.52 -105.40 -45.16
C ILE A 219 22.91 -106.41 -44.08
N ILE A 220 22.71 -106.08 -42.80
CA ILE A 220 22.97 -107.00 -41.68
C ILE A 220 22.15 -108.28 -41.84
N HIS A 221 20.86 -108.17 -42.14
CA HIS A 221 20.00 -109.34 -42.37
C HIS A 221 20.48 -110.20 -43.56
N GLN A 222 20.95 -109.56 -44.64
CA GLN A 222 21.54 -110.28 -45.77
C GLN A 222 22.84 -110.99 -45.39
N ILE A 223 23.71 -110.36 -44.59
CA ILE A 223 24.94 -110.97 -44.08
C ILE A 223 24.61 -112.16 -43.19
N ASP A 224 23.62 -112.05 -42.30
CA ASP A 224 23.21 -113.15 -41.44
C ASP A 224 22.63 -114.32 -42.26
N ASN A 225 21.85 -114.04 -43.31
CA ASN A 225 21.37 -115.07 -44.23
C ASN A 225 22.53 -115.77 -44.98
N ILE A 226 23.50 -115.00 -45.48
CA ILE A 226 24.72 -115.57 -46.11
C ILE A 226 25.47 -116.44 -45.11
N ARG A 227 25.64 -115.96 -43.87
CA ARG A 227 26.28 -116.71 -42.78
C ARG A 227 25.54 -118.02 -42.50
N PHE A 228 24.21 -118.01 -42.44
CA PHE A 228 23.39 -119.20 -42.29
C PHE A 228 23.61 -120.21 -43.42
N ILE A 229 23.55 -119.75 -44.68
CA ILE A 229 23.81 -120.59 -45.86
C ILE A 229 25.21 -121.20 -45.82
N LEU A 230 26.23 -120.40 -45.46
CA LEU A 230 27.60 -120.87 -45.33
C LEU A 230 27.75 -121.93 -44.23
N PHE A 231 27.10 -121.75 -43.08
CA PHE A 231 27.08 -122.77 -42.01
C PHE A 231 26.42 -124.06 -42.48
N GLU A 232 25.25 -124.00 -43.13
CA GLU A 232 24.60 -125.20 -43.67
C GLU A 232 25.48 -125.92 -44.69
N ARG A 233 26.08 -125.18 -45.62
CA ARG A 233 26.96 -125.76 -46.65
C ARG A 233 28.23 -126.34 -46.06
N THR A 234 28.81 -125.70 -45.06
CA THR A 234 30.01 -126.18 -44.35
C THR A 234 29.68 -127.44 -43.56
N ASN A 235 28.57 -127.47 -42.81
CA ASN A 235 28.10 -128.66 -42.11
C ASN A 235 27.81 -129.82 -43.08
N TYR A 236 27.16 -129.55 -44.22
CA TYR A 236 26.93 -130.58 -45.24
C TYR A 236 28.24 -131.15 -45.82
N LEU A 237 29.24 -130.28 -46.04
CA LEU A 237 30.58 -130.69 -46.47
C LEU A 237 31.28 -131.52 -45.40
N GLU A 238 31.21 -131.11 -44.14
CA GLU A 238 31.72 -131.86 -42.99
C GLU A 238 31.10 -133.26 -42.94
N GLU A 239 29.76 -133.36 -42.97
CA GLU A 239 29.06 -134.65 -43.00
C GLU A 239 29.49 -135.50 -44.21
N LYS A 240 29.69 -134.90 -45.38
CA LYS A 240 30.16 -135.63 -46.58
C LYS A 240 31.59 -136.13 -46.41
N ILE A 241 32.49 -135.30 -45.89
CA ILE A 241 33.88 -135.69 -45.64
C ILE A 241 33.93 -136.79 -44.58
N GLU A 242 33.13 -136.68 -43.51
CA GLU A 242 33.03 -137.69 -42.48
C GLU A 242 32.53 -139.03 -43.04
N LYS A 243 31.49 -139.01 -43.89
CA LYS A 243 31.03 -140.22 -44.61
C LYS A 243 32.12 -140.82 -45.50
N ILE A 244 32.86 -140.02 -46.26
CA ILE A 244 33.97 -140.51 -47.10
C ILE A 244 35.09 -141.08 -46.23
N TYR A 245 35.40 -140.45 -45.09
CA TYR A 245 36.42 -140.92 -44.16
C TYR A 245 36.02 -142.25 -43.53
N GLN A 246 34.76 -142.37 -43.07
CA GLN A 246 34.21 -143.65 -42.58
C GLN A 246 34.27 -144.74 -43.67
N GLN A 247 33.86 -144.44 -44.91
CA GLN A 247 33.97 -145.38 -46.03
C GLN A 247 35.42 -145.79 -46.34
N ALA A 248 36.37 -144.86 -46.30
CA ALA A 248 37.77 -145.15 -46.51
C ALA A 248 38.33 -146.04 -45.38
N VAL A 249 37.98 -145.74 -44.12
CA VAL A 249 38.33 -146.57 -42.96
C VAL A 249 37.75 -147.97 -43.09
N GLU A 250 36.48 -148.11 -43.45
CA GLU A 250 35.84 -149.42 -43.71
C GLU A 250 36.52 -150.18 -44.85
N TYR A 251 36.89 -149.50 -45.94
CA TYR A 251 37.61 -150.10 -47.06
C TYR A 251 39.00 -150.59 -46.62
N PHE A 252 39.75 -149.77 -45.89
CA PHE A 252 41.06 -150.15 -45.36
C PHE A 252 40.95 -151.30 -44.35
N GLN A 253 39.90 -151.34 -43.52
CA GLN A 253 39.63 -152.49 -42.66
C GLN A 253 39.35 -153.76 -43.48
N LYS A 254 38.50 -153.68 -44.53
CA LYS A 254 38.24 -154.82 -45.44
C LYS A 254 39.49 -155.33 -46.13
N VAL A 255 40.38 -154.45 -46.58
CA VAL A 255 41.67 -154.83 -47.20
C VAL A 255 42.60 -155.49 -46.18
N LYS A 256 42.63 -155.01 -44.93
CA LYS A 256 43.49 -155.58 -43.87
C LYS A 256 43.06 -157.00 -43.44
N THR A 257 41.79 -157.35 -43.60
CA THR A 257 41.25 -158.67 -43.21
C THR A 257 41.18 -159.71 -44.34
N GLY A 258 41.61 -159.38 -45.56
CA GLY A 258 41.32 -160.17 -46.78
C GLY A 258 42.49 -160.85 -47.50
N ILE A 259 43.42 -161.50 -46.80
CA ILE A 259 44.44 -162.39 -47.42
C ILE A 259 44.19 -163.84 -46.96
N ASN A 260 43.33 -164.58 -47.68
CA ASN A 260 43.38 -166.04 -47.96
C ASN A 260 42.10 -166.51 -48.74
N GLN A 261 42.31 -167.12 -49.92
CA GLN A 261 41.40 -167.49 -51.05
C GLN A 261 40.61 -168.82 -50.87
N PRO A 262 39.77 -169.37 -51.82
CA PRO A 262 39.39 -168.97 -53.21
C PRO A 262 37.87 -169.03 -53.61
N ALA A 263 37.57 -168.47 -54.82
CA ALA A 263 36.53 -168.73 -55.86
C ALA A 263 35.06 -169.11 -55.54
N ASP A 264 34.07 -168.36 -56.07
CA ASP A 264 33.21 -168.78 -57.22
C ASP A 264 32.18 -167.69 -57.65
N TYR A 265 31.77 -167.73 -58.91
CA TYR A 265 30.83 -166.82 -59.59
C TYR A 265 29.37 -167.31 -59.49
N VAL A 266 28.38 -166.42 -59.34
CA VAL A 266 26.95 -166.72 -59.61
C VAL A 266 26.31 -165.60 -60.45
N LEU A 267 25.87 -165.98 -61.66
CA LEU A 267 24.88 -165.29 -62.51
C LEU A 267 23.46 -165.72 -62.10
N THR A 268 22.44 -164.85 -62.16
CA THR A 268 21.12 -165.16 -62.80
C THR A 268 20.29 -163.89 -63.10
N LYS A 269 19.74 -163.84 -64.32
CA LYS A 269 18.76 -162.88 -64.90
C LYS A 269 17.31 -163.12 -64.39
N ARG A 270 16.38 -162.18 -64.64
CA ARG A 270 15.26 -162.31 -65.63
C ARG A 270 13.96 -161.53 -65.26
N SER A 271 13.50 -160.68 -66.21
CA SER A 271 12.11 -160.36 -66.65
C SER A 271 11.09 -159.73 -65.66
N GLU A 272 10.12 -158.90 -66.04
CA GLU A 272 9.58 -158.40 -67.32
C GLU A 272 8.53 -157.27 -67.04
N GLU A 273 8.39 -156.31 -67.98
CA GLU A 273 7.12 -155.67 -68.44
C GLU A 273 6.40 -154.60 -67.55
N ILE A 274 5.80 -153.48 -68.04
CA ILE A 274 5.55 -152.91 -69.40
C ILE A 274 4.94 -151.48 -69.31
N GLU A 275 5.23 -150.62 -70.32
CA GLU A 275 4.44 -149.52 -70.97
C GLU A 275 3.88 -148.32 -70.17
N ASP A 276 3.73 -147.08 -70.67
CA ASP A 276 4.01 -146.37 -71.94
C ASP A 276 3.86 -144.84 -71.65
N ARG A 277 4.76 -143.95 -72.10
CA ARG A 277 4.66 -143.01 -73.26
C ARG A 277 4.33 -141.52 -72.96
N ASP A 278 4.98 -140.69 -73.79
CA ASP A 278 4.72 -139.31 -74.22
C ASP A 278 5.03 -138.16 -73.21
N ALA A 279 5.81 -137.12 -73.52
CA ALA A 279 6.67 -136.74 -74.66
C ALA A 279 7.63 -135.63 -74.19
#